data_AF-A0A2E3TV05-F1
#
_entry.id   AF-A0A2E3TV05-F1
#
_cell.length_a   1.000
_cell.length_b   1.000
_cell.length_c   1.000
_cell.angle_alpha   90.00
_cell.angle_beta   90.00
_cell.angle_gamma   90.00
#
_symmetry.space_group_name_H-M   'P 1'
#
loop_
_entity.id
_entity.type
_entity.pdbx_description
1 polymer ?
#
loop_
_entity_poly.entity_id
_entity_poly.type
_entity_poly.pdbx_seq_one_letter_code
_entity_poly.pdbx_strand_id
1 'polypeptide(L)'
;MTITQPNTSDPNVTSGPHDDHGFRLLTGPLTDEKAAEALDFAASGGSVLVAPEPGDIVAAELCGVRVEAAFARAEWFVTLADRPEAVRLDGEVPIFSTLRTLNVIGSDTAIAATTSVQFHHEPTITVRRLGSGCIVASGVADLNALQQHRTLGPYVARLLRPAFVTNTPTLGLAVIGYGPFGGMGYLHGLAATETEGLAFTAAADNSPDRIEAARLDFPDLIGHDSATSLAKDDAVDVAVIATPPSFHAELAIELLRAGKHVVMEKPMAITRADADQVIATAIEHDRTVTVHQSRRWDTDFLAVQRLMRSGELGGVFNIETFVGGFEHPCRAWHSEDSISGGAVYDWGSHHVDWINQLYGSAPSRVLCTTHTRVWHDTTNVDQLSLWMQWADGREATFRQSDVCAIRRPKFHIEGTAATVEGHYRPLRTDAVVPGRGHLEHNSHHAEAPVELTVGRYDGEHGIVTSQVRPAPDQGWGFHRNLADHLLLGESLAVEPAQSRDVVAVLEAAHRSGNEGGSLIDL
;
A
#
# COMPACT_ATOMS: atom_id res chain seq x y z
N MET A 1 -28.32 -29.94 -50.84
CA MET A 1 -27.40 -28.79 -50.93
C MET A 1 -26.79 -28.63 -49.55
N THR A 2 -25.49 -28.83 -49.49
CA THR A 2 -24.74 -29.27 -48.32
C THR A 2 -24.33 -28.09 -47.44
N ILE A 3 -24.62 -28.21 -46.15
CA ILE A 3 -24.12 -27.32 -45.08
C ILE A 3 -22.62 -27.58 -44.94
N THR A 4 -21.80 -26.53 -45.01
CA THR A 4 -20.36 -26.58 -44.70
C THR A 4 -20.08 -25.62 -43.54
N GLN A 5 -19.65 -26.19 -42.41
CA GLN A 5 -19.07 -25.45 -41.28
C GLN A 5 -17.61 -25.11 -41.57
N PRO A 6 -17.08 -23.99 -41.05
CA PRO A 6 -15.65 -23.82 -40.88
C PRO A 6 -15.20 -24.08 -39.43
N ASN A 7 -14.30 -25.06 -39.33
CA ASN A 7 -13.17 -25.23 -38.42
C ASN A 7 -13.28 -24.83 -36.94
N THR A 8 -13.27 -25.88 -36.11
CA THR A 8 -12.84 -25.93 -34.72
C THR A 8 -11.38 -25.51 -34.57
N SER A 9 -11.12 -24.44 -33.81
CA SER A 9 -9.81 -24.15 -33.21
C SER A 9 -9.59 -25.01 -31.96
N ASP A 10 -8.38 -25.54 -31.87
CA ASP A 10 -7.81 -26.43 -30.85
C ASP A 10 -7.90 -25.85 -29.41
N PRO A 11 -8.35 -26.60 -28.38
CA PRO A 11 -8.52 -26.09 -27.02
C PRO A 11 -7.23 -26.00 -26.15
N ASN A 12 -6.03 -26.10 -26.73
CA ASN A 12 -4.77 -26.18 -25.98
C ASN A 12 -3.77 -25.04 -26.26
N VAL A 13 -4.24 -23.79 -26.40
CA VAL A 13 -3.35 -22.62 -26.42
C VAL A 13 -3.88 -21.55 -25.47
N THR A 14 -3.53 -21.66 -24.19
CA THR A 14 -3.47 -20.51 -23.28
C THR A 14 -2.01 -20.14 -23.07
N SER A 15 -1.47 -19.33 -23.97
CA SER A 15 -0.34 -18.47 -23.65
C SER A 15 -0.82 -17.50 -22.57
N GLY A 16 -0.40 -17.72 -21.33
CA GLY A 16 -0.70 -16.81 -20.22
C GLY A 16 -0.15 -15.41 -20.49
N PRO A 17 -0.75 -14.37 -19.88
CA PRO A 17 -0.27 -13.00 -20.05
C PRO A 17 1.13 -12.88 -19.47
N HIS A 18 1.96 -12.04 -20.09
CA HIS A 18 3.09 -11.44 -19.39
C HIS A 18 2.54 -10.79 -18.11
N ASP A 19 2.90 -11.32 -16.94
CA ASP A 19 2.65 -10.63 -15.68
C ASP A 19 3.60 -9.43 -15.60
N ASP A 20 3.09 -8.30 -15.12
CA ASP A 20 3.73 -6.97 -14.95
C ASP A 20 4.99 -6.96 -14.04
N HIS A 21 5.60 -8.11 -13.79
CA HIS A 21 6.72 -8.29 -12.86
C HIS A 21 8.04 -8.75 -13.51
N GLY A 22 8.11 -8.86 -14.84
CA GLY A 22 9.37 -9.06 -15.55
C GLY A 22 9.99 -10.47 -15.44
N PHE A 23 9.22 -11.47 -14.99
CA PHE A 23 9.65 -12.88 -14.88
C PHE A 23 8.61 -13.84 -15.45
N ARG A 24 8.98 -15.11 -15.71
CA ARG A 24 8.08 -16.15 -16.25
C ARG A 24 7.63 -17.11 -15.14
N LEU A 25 6.33 -17.41 -15.11
CA LEU A 25 5.73 -18.42 -14.23
C LEU A 25 5.57 -19.74 -14.97
N LEU A 26 6.03 -20.84 -14.37
CA LEU A 26 5.87 -22.19 -14.91
C LEU A 26 5.23 -23.11 -13.87
N THR A 27 4.09 -23.71 -14.23
CA THR A 27 3.33 -24.64 -13.41
C THR A 27 2.94 -25.89 -14.20
N GLY A 28 2.71 -26.99 -13.47
CA GLY A 28 2.39 -28.28 -14.06
C GLY A 28 3.60 -28.95 -14.76
N PRO A 29 3.38 -30.10 -15.41
CA PRO A 29 4.44 -30.84 -16.09
C PRO A 29 5.07 -30.03 -17.23
N LEU A 30 6.40 -29.97 -17.27
CA LEU A 30 7.16 -29.26 -18.29
C LEU A 30 7.55 -30.15 -19.47
N THR A 31 7.53 -29.57 -20.66
CA THR A 31 8.08 -30.18 -21.88
C THR A 31 9.50 -29.70 -22.10
N ASP A 32 10.31 -30.48 -22.83
CA ASP A 32 11.71 -30.11 -23.16
C ASP A 32 11.78 -28.73 -23.84
N GLU A 33 10.83 -28.43 -24.72
CA GLU A 33 10.73 -27.15 -25.42
C GLU A 33 10.52 -25.98 -24.44
N LYS A 34 9.54 -26.09 -23.53
CA LYS A 34 9.27 -25.04 -22.53
C LYS A 34 10.45 -24.84 -21.59
N ALA A 35 11.12 -25.93 -21.21
CA ALA A 35 12.31 -25.85 -20.35
C ALA A 35 13.50 -25.21 -21.07
N ALA A 36 13.73 -25.54 -22.34
CA ALA A 36 14.76 -24.89 -23.15
C ALA A 36 14.51 -23.38 -23.29
N GLU A 37 13.28 -22.97 -23.61
CA GLU A 37 12.91 -21.55 -23.70
C GLU A 37 13.11 -20.80 -22.38
N ALA A 38 12.75 -21.44 -21.25
CA ALA A 38 12.92 -20.86 -19.93
C ALA A 38 14.40 -20.76 -19.52
N LEU A 39 15.20 -21.76 -19.89
CA LEU A 39 16.64 -21.76 -19.67
C LEU A 39 17.33 -20.65 -20.48
N ASP A 40 16.98 -20.50 -21.75
CA ASP A 40 17.48 -19.42 -22.62
C ASP A 40 17.07 -18.04 -22.10
N PHE A 41 15.82 -17.90 -21.65
CA PHE A 41 15.34 -16.68 -21.02
C PHE A 41 16.13 -16.35 -19.74
N ALA A 42 16.36 -17.33 -18.86
CA ALA A 42 17.15 -17.12 -17.65
C ALA A 42 18.63 -16.82 -17.96
N ALA A 43 19.24 -17.53 -18.92
CA ALA A 43 20.63 -17.32 -19.33
C ALA A 43 20.87 -15.95 -19.98
N SER A 44 19.83 -15.35 -20.59
CA SER A 44 19.87 -13.99 -21.13
C SER A 44 19.57 -12.89 -20.10
N GLY A 45 19.47 -13.25 -18.81
CA GLY A 45 19.26 -12.33 -17.70
C GLY A 45 17.83 -12.25 -17.17
N GLY A 46 16.93 -13.06 -17.71
CA GLY A 46 15.57 -13.19 -17.21
C GLY A 46 15.47 -14.00 -15.91
N SER A 47 14.27 -13.99 -15.35
CA SER A 47 13.95 -14.73 -14.12
C SER A 47 12.77 -15.66 -14.33
N VAL A 48 12.84 -16.86 -13.77
CA VAL A 48 11.78 -17.88 -13.89
C VAL A 48 11.40 -18.39 -12.52
N LEU A 49 10.11 -18.43 -12.22
CA LEU A 49 9.57 -19.07 -11.03
C LEU A 49 8.85 -20.36 -11.44
N VAL A 50 9.25 -21.48 -10.85
CA VAL A 50 8.76 -22.82 -11.19
C VAL A 50 8.17 -23.51 -9.97
N ALA A 51 7.01 -24.14 -10.11
CA ALA A 51 6.47 -25.10 -9.15
C ALA A 51 6.62 -26.53 -9.69
N PRO A 52 7.76 -27.23 -9.45
CA PRO A 52 8.02 -28.53 -10.05
C PRO A 52 7.03 -29.59 -9.59
N GLU A 53 6.64 -30.49 -10.49
CA GLU A 53 5.72 -31.61 -10.21
C GLU A 53 6.49 -32.89 -9.81
N PRO A 54 5.91 -33.76 -8.96
CA PRO A 54 6.48 -35.07 -8.65
C PRO A 54 6.74 -35.90 -9.91
N GLY A 55 7.97 -36.39 -10.07
CA GLY A 55 8.37 -37.23 -11.21
C GLY A 55 8.65 -36.47 -12.51
N ASP A 56 8.57 -35.14 -12.52
CA ASP A 56 8.92 -34.32 -13.68
C ASP A 56 10.44 -34.17 -13.81
N ILE A 57 11.03 -34.99 -14.68
CA ILE A 57 12.48 -35.01 -14.94
C ILE A 57 12.93 -33.69 -15.61
N VAL A 58 12.10 -33.13 -16.48
CA VAL A 58 12.43 -31.92 -17.25
C VAL A 58 12.49 -30.72 -16.31
N ALA A 59 11.48 -30.55 -15.45
CA ALA A 59 11.50 -29.53 -14.40
C ALA A 59 12.68 -29.73 -13.45
N ALA A 60 13.04 -30.98 -13.15
CA ALA A 60 14.15 -31.25 -12.26
C ALA A 60 15.51 -30.82 -12.80
N GLU A 61 15.76 -31.06 -14.09
CA GLU A 61 16.97 -30.60 -14.78
C GLU A 61 17.01 -29.08 -14.93
N LEU A 62 15.87 -28.45 -15.26
CA LEU A 62 15.75 -27.00 -15.35
C LEU A 62 16.06 -26.31 -14.01
N CYS A 63 15.49 -26.82 -12.92
CA CYS A 63 15.60 -26.19 -11.60
C CYS A 63 16.83 -26.63 -10.80
N GLY A 64 17.45 -27.75 -11.16
CA GLY A 64 18.50 -28.38 -10.35
C GLY A 64 17.97 -28.98 -9.03
N VAL A 65 16.67 -29.30 -8.96
CA VAL A 65 16.02 -29.91 -7.79
C VAL A 65 15.04 -31.00 -8.21
N ARG A 66 14.86 -32.05 -7.42
CA ARG A 66 13.76 -33.01 -7.59
C ARG A 66 12.74 -32.84 -6.48
N VAL A 67 11.48 -33.10 -6.77
CA VAL A 67 10.46 -33.22 -5.72
C VAL A 67 10.68 -34.53 -4.98
N GLU A 68 10.96 -34.46 -3.69
CA GLU A 68 11.22 -35.62 -2.82
C GLU A 68 9.92 -36.21 -2.29
N ALA A 69 9.05 -35.37 -1.73
CA ALA A 69 7.74 -35.76 -1.23
C ALA A 69 6.69 -34.68 -1.50
N ALA A 70 5.43 -35.09 -1.60
CA ALA A 70 4.28 -34.21 -1.74
C ALA A 70 3.29 -34.46 -0.61
N PHE A 71 2.82 -33.38 0.00
CA PHE A 71 1.91 -33.40 1.14
C PHE A 71 0.60 -32.70 0.80
N ALA A 72 -0.48 -33.21 1.40
CA ALA A 72 -1.79 -32.61 1.28
C ALA A 72 -1.82 -31.19 1.87
N ARG A 73 -2.89 -30.44 1.55
CA ARG A 73 -3.07 -29.08 2.04
C ARG A 73 -3.15 -29.04 3.57
N ALA A 74 -2.24 -28.33 4.20
CA ALA A 74 -2.17 -28.17 5.65
C ALA A 74 -1.50 -26.83 6.00
N GLU A 75 -1.37 -26.55 7.30
CA GLU A 75 -0.52 -25.48 7.80
C GLU A 75 0.94 -25.95 7.86
N TRP A 76 1.85 -25.13 7.34
CA TRP A 76 3.29 -25.39 7.33
C TRP A 76 4.05 -24.15 7.78
N PHE A 77 5.24 -24.33 8.35
CA PHE A 77 6.12 -23.24 8.74
C PHE A 77 7.36 -23.22 7.84
N VAL A 78 7.46 -22.18 7.02
CA VAL A 78 8.59 -21.96 6.11
C VAL A 78 9.62 -21.09 6.81
N THR A 79 10.83 -21.62 6.97
CA THR A 79 11.99 -20.92 7.53
C THR A 79 12.86 -20.37 6.39
N LEU A 80 13.09 -19.06 6.37
CA LEU A 80 13.96 -18.40 5.41
C LEU A 80 15.43 -18.69 5.74
N ALA A 81 16.24 -18.96 4.72
CA ALA A 81 17.69 -19.08 4.90
C ALA A 81 18.30 -17.70 5.20
N ASP A 82 19.37 -17.68 5.99
CA ASP A 82 20.16 -16.47 6.26
C ASP A 82 20.84 -15.99 4.97
N ARG A 83 20.21 -15.00 4.34
CA ARG A 83 20.56 -14.49 3.01
C ARG A 83 20.19 -13.01 2.89
N PRO A 84 20.87 -12.22 2.03
CA PRO A 84 20.52 -10.82 1.80
C PRO A 84 19.05 -10.62 1.43
N GLU A 85 18.48 -11.52 0.62
CA GLU A 85 17.07 -11.42 0.19
C GLU A 85 16.08 -11.52 1.36
N ALA A 86 16.48 -12.10 2.50
CA ALA A 86 15.65 -12.26 3.70
C ALA A 86 15.72 -11.07 4.67
N VAL A 87 16.57 -10.06 4.41
CA VAL A 87 16.74 -8.92 5.31
C VAL A 87 15.40 -8.21 5.57
N ARG A 88 15.15 -7.81 6.82
CA ARG A 88 13.90 -7.15 7.24
C ARG A 88 12.63 -7.98 6.98
N LEU A 89 12.72 -9.30 6.88
CA LEU A 89 11.58 -10.22 6.80
C LEU A 89 11.55 -11.15 8.00
N ASP A 90 10.35 -11.63 8.36
CA ASP A 90 10.19 -12.63 9.41
C ASP A 90 10.88 -13.94 8.99
N GLY A 91 11.75 -14.47 9.86
CA GLY A 91 12.59 -15.63 9.54
C GLY A 91 11.84 -16.97 9.47
N GLU A 92 10.67 -17.08 10.10
CA GLU A 92 9.80 -18.25 10.02
C GLU A 92 8.34 -17.81 9.89
N VAL A 93 7.62 -18.33 8.89
CA VAL A 93 6.27 -17.89 8.57
C VAL A 93 5.31 -19.03 8.29
N PRO A 94 4.06 -18.95 8.79
CA PRO A 94 3.04 -19.96 8.50
C PRO A 94 2.45 -19.77 7.10
N ILE A 95 2.22 -20.88 6.40
CA ILE A 95 1.46 -20.95 5.15
C ILE A 95 0.38 -22.01 5.23
N PHE A 96 -0.72 -21.83 4.48
CA PHE A 96 -1.78 -22.83 4.39
C PHE A 96 -1.96 -23.31 2.93
N SER A 97 -1.17 -24.31 2.54
CA SER A 97 -1.04 -24.76 1.14
C SER A 97 -0.71 -26.26 1.04
N THR A 98 -0.79 -26.82 -0.17
CA THR A 98 -0.09 -28.07 -0.48
C THR A 98 1.42 -27.80 -0.50
N LEU A 99 2.20 -28.78 -0.04
CA LEU A 99 3.65 -28.65 0.08
C LEU A 99 4.36 -29.76 -0.69
N ARG A 100 5.42 -29.39 -1.40
CA ARG A 100 6.38 -30.30 -2.03
C ARG A 100 7.74 -30.04 -1.44
N THR A 101 8.35 -31.05 -0.84
CA THR A 101 9.74 -30.93 -0.40
C THR A 101 10.66 -31.17 -1.58
N LEU A 102 11.78 -30.45 -1.59
CA LEU A 102 12.73 -30.42 -2.68
C LEU A 102 14.05 -31.06 -2.25
N ASN A 103 14.65 -31.84 -3.14
CA ASN A 103 15.98 -32.40 -2.99
C ASN A 103 16.90 -31.75 -4.03
N VAL A 104 17.95 -31.08 -3.57
CA VAL A 104 18.87 -30.36 -4.45
C VAL A 104 19.79 -31.36 -5.15
N ILE A 105 19.78 -31.34 -6.49
CA ILE A 105 20.60 -32.23 -7.33
C ILE A 105 21.68 -31.49 -8.12
N GLY A 106 21.53 -30.18 -8.33
CA GLY A 106 22.51 -29.32 -9.02
C GLY A 106 23.45 -28.63 -8.04
N SER A 107 24.76 -28.56 -8.36
CA SER A 107 25.74 -27.83 -7.53
C SER A 107 25.61 -26.30 -7.61
N ASP A 108 24.88 -25.81 -8.60
CA ASP A 108 24.59 -24.39 -8.89
C ASP A 108 23.25 -23.91 -8.29
N THR A 109 22.58 -24.78 -7.52
CA THR A 109 21.31 -24.47 -6.85
C THR A 109 21.51 -24.34 -5.34
N ALA A 110 21.10 -23.19 -4.79
CA ALA A 110 21.16 -22.91 -3.36
C ALA A 110 19.77 -23.04 -2.72
N ILE A 111 19.74 -23.50 -1.47
CA ILE A 111 18.52 -23.50 -0.65
C ILE A 111 18.24 -22.06 -0.19
N ALA A 112 17.01 -21.61 -0.43
CA ALA A 112 16.55 -20.28 -0.04
C ALA A 112 15.57 -20.35 1.14
N ALA A 113 14.75 -21.40 1.22
CA ALA A 113 13.91 -21.64 2.40
C ALA A 113 13.71 -23.14 2.63
N THR A 114 13.49 -23.51 3.89
CA THR A 114 13.14 -24.88 4.31
C THR A 114 11.77 -24.88 4.99
N THR A 115 11.16 -26.06 5.10
CA THR A 115 9.94 -26.27 5.87
C THR A 115 10.16 -27.44 6.83
N SER A 116 9.72 -27.29 8.07
CA SER A 116 9.78 -28.38 9.04
C SER A 116 8.71 -29.44 8.72
N VAL A 117 9.15 -30.63 8.33
CA VAL A 117 8.30 -31.79 8.07
C VAL A 117 8.77 -32.93 8.97
N GLN A 118 7.92 -33.36 9.90
CA GLN A 118 8.25 -34.42 10.87
C GLN A 118 9.58 -34.16 11.63
N PHE A 119 9.83 -32.91 12.02
CA PHE A 119 11.08 -32.44 12.66
C PHE A 119 12.34 -32.50 11.79
N HIS A 120 12.19 -32.62 10.47
CA HIS A 120 13.27 -32.45 9.50
C HIS A 120 13.06 -31.15 8.71
N HIS A 121 14.13 -30.35 8.55
CA HIS A 121 14.10 -29.13 7.75
C HIS A 121 14.34 -29.48 6.28
N GLU A 122 13.24 -29.59 5.54
CA GLU A 122 13.27 -30.00 4.14
C GLU A 122 13.30 -28.77 3.22
N PRO A 123 14.16 -28.72 2.19
CA PRO A 123 14.18 -27.61 1.24
C PRO A 123 12.80 -27.40 0.59
N THR A 124 12.37 -26.15 0.51
CA THR A 124 11.04 -25.78 -0.03
C THR A 124 11.15 -24.67 -1.05
N ILE A 125 12.08 -23.73 -0.89
CA ILE A 125 12.37 -22.74 -1.92
C ILE A 125 13.85 -22.83 -2.23
N THR A 126 14.19 -22.86 -3.51
CA THR A 126 15.58 -22.88 -3.97
C THR A 126 15.79 -21.87 -5.08
N VAL A 127 17.02 -21.41 -5.23
CA VAL A 127 17.41 -20.49 -6.29
C VAL A 127 18.64 -21.02 -7.00
N ARG A 128 18.53 -21.14 -8.32
CA ARG A 128 19.60 -21.48 -9.24
C ARG A 128 19.98 -20.22 -10.01
N ARG A 129 21.23 -19.76 -9.85
CA ARG A 129 21.72 -18.54 -10.53
C ARG A 129 22.38 -18.92 -11.86
N LEU A 130 21.98 -18.25 -12.94
CA LEU A 130 22.43 -18.51 -14.31
C LEU A 130 22.97 -17.21 -14.93
N GLY A 131 24.27 -16.95 -14.75
CA GLY A 131 24.87 -15.70 -15.19
C GLY A 131 24.20 -14.49 -14.53
N SER A 132 23.58 -13.63 -15.34
CA SER A 132 22.83 -12.45 -14.90
C SER A 132 21.33 -12.70 -14.75
N GLY A 133 20.86 -13.95 -14.72
CA GLY A 133 19.46 -14.33 -14.49
C GLY A 133 19.33 -15.45 -13.46
N CYS A 134 18.10 -15.94 -13.24
CA CYS A 134 17.86 -16.98 -12.24
C CYS A 134 16.61 -17.83 -12.47
N ILE A 135 16.62 -19.01 -11.86
CA ILE A 135 15.47 -19.90 -11.76
C ILE A 135 15.20 -20.13 -10.27
N VAL A 136 14.01 -19.77 -9.80
CA VAL A 136 13.54 -20.03 -8.44
C VAL A 136 12.55 -21.19 -8.50
N ALA A 137 12.79 -22.23 -7.71
CA ALA A 137 11.85 -23.35 -7.59
C ALA A 137 11.15 -23.29 -6.23
N SER A 138 9.83 -23.42 -6.25
CA SER A 138 8.96 -23.38 -5.07
C SER A 138 8.23 -24.71 -4.88
N GLY A 139 8.35 -25.25 -3.68
CA GLY A 139 7.56 -26.36 -3.16
C GLY A 139 6.16 -25.95 -2.72
N VAL A 140 5.90 -24.65 -2.56
CA VAL A 140 4.54 -24.12 -2.37
C VAL A 140 3.88 -24.07 -3.75
N ALA A 141 2.95 -24.98 -4.01
CA ALA A 141 2.43 -25.22 -5.36
C ALA A 141 1.51 -24.09 -5.86
N ASP A 142 0.77 -23.44 -4.96
CA ASP A 142 -0.06 -22.28 -5.28
C ASP A 142 0.82 -21.02 -5.38
N LEU A 143 1.38 -20.79 -6.57
CA LEU A 143 2.28 -19.66 -6.82
C LEU A 143 1.56 -18.30 -6.66
N ASN A 144 0.27 -18.23 -6.96
CA ASN A 144 -0.50 -17.01 -6.76
C ASN A 144 -0.62 -16.66 -5.27
N ALA A 145 -0.97 -17.64 -4.44
CA ALA A 145 -1.01 -17.44 -2.99
C ALA A 145 0.38 -17.14 -2.41
N LEU A 146 1.44 -17.75 -2.96
CA LEU A 146 2.82 -17.48 -2.57
C LEU A 146 3.22 -16.02 -2.87
N GLN A 147 2.95 -15.53 -4.07
CA GLN A 147 3.26 -14.15 -4.47
C GLN A 147 2.48 -13.12 -3.65
N GLN A 148 1.25 -13.45 -3.25
CA GLN A 148 0.40 -12.58 -2.42
C GLN A 148 0.72 -12.68 -0.91
N HIS A 149 1.56 -13.63 -0.50
CA HIS A 149 1.90 -13.81 0.90
C HIS A 149 2.75 -12.64 1.42
N ARG A 150 2.40 -12.09 2.59
CA ARG A 150 3.04 -10.90 3.18
C ARG A 150 4.57 -10.97 3.27
N THR A 151 5.10 -12.14 3.65
CA THR A 151 6.55 -12.35 3.81
C THR A 151 7.18 -13.09 2.61
N LEU A 152 6.66 -14.27 2.26
CA LEU A 152 7.18 -15.05 1.13
C LEU A 152 7.05 -14.37 -0.24
N GLY A 153 6.02 -13.55 -0.46
CA GLY A 153 5.85 -12.81 -1.71
C GLY A 153 7.03 -11.88 -1.98
N PRO A 154 7.32 -10.91 -1.08
CA PRO A 154 8.53 -10.09 -1.16
C PRO A 154 9.81 -10.92 -1.21
N TYR A 155 9.93 -11.99 -0.41
CA TYR A 155 11.12 -12.84 -0.43
C TYR A 155 11.39 -13.47 -1.80
N VAL A 156 10.35 -14.07 -2.41
CA VAL A 156 10.44 -14.67 -3.74
C VAL A 156 10.70 -13.62 -4.81
N ALA A 157 10.05 -12.45 -4.72
CA ALA A 157 10.31 -11.33 -5.62
C ALA A 157 11.78 -10.89 -5.57
N ARG A 158 12.40 -10.84 -4.37
CA ARG A 158 13.82 -10.54 -4.19
C ARG A 158 14.73 -11.64 -4.74
N LEU A 159 14.39 -12.91 -4.54
CA LEU A 159 15.13 -14.03 -5.14
C LEU A 159 15.11 -13.97 -6.67
N LEU A 160 14.00 -13.54 -7.25
CA LEU A 160 13.83 -13.34 -8.69
C LEU A 160 14.59 -12.11 -9.22
N ARG A 161 15.16 -11.24 -8.38
CA ARG A 161 16.05 -10.16 -8.85
C ARG A 161 17.43 -10.75 -9.16
N PRO A 162 17.98 -10.57 -10.37
CA PRO A 162 19.29 -11.15 -10.69
C PRO A 162 20.46 -10.50 -9.95
N ALA A 163 20.36 -9.21 -9.65
CA ALA A 163 21.24 -8.51 -8.73
C ALA A 163 20.39 -7.97 -7.57
N PHE A 164 20.77 -8.31 -6.34
CA PHE A 164 20.10 -7.84 -5.13
C PHE A 164 21.08 -7.06 -4.27
N VAL A 165 20.62 -5.98 -3.65
CA VAL A 165 21.44 -5.13 -2.79
C VAL A 165 21.86 -5.90 -1.54
N THR A 166 23.15 -5.93 -1.25
CA THR A 166 23.68 -6.68 -0.09
C THR A 166 24.09 -5.79 1.08
N ASN A 167 24.13 -4.46 0.89
CA ASN A 167 24.45 -3.50 1.94
C ASN A 167 23.29 -2.53 2.12
N THR A 168 22.71 -2.51 3.31
CA THR A 168 21.53 -1.71 3.65
C THR A 168 21.89 -0.76 4.78
N PRO A 169 22.45 0.43 4.46
CA PRO A 169 22.72 1.43 5.49
C PRO A 169 21.42 1.91 6.13
N THR A 170 21.51 2.47 7.33
CA THR A 170 20.39 3.19 7.94
C THR A 170 20.29 4.57 7.33
N LEU A 171 19.12 4.95 6.82
CA LEU A 171 18.86 6.26 6.23
C LEU A 171 18.53 7.28 7.33
N GLY A 172 19.18 8.43 7.29
CA GLY A 172 18.83 9.56 8.14
C GLY A 172 17.54 10.23 7.65
N LEU A 173 16.51 10.18 8.47
CA LEU A 173 15.23 10.86 8.23
C LEU A 173 15.17 12.14 9.07
N ALA A 174 14.69 13.21 8.45
CA ALA A 174 14.41 14.48 9.11
C ALA A 174 12.98 14.95 8.87
N VAL A 175 12.47 15.80 9.75
CA VAL A 175 11.12 16.38 9.65
C VAL A 175 11.20 17.90 9.50
N ILE A 176 10.37 18.47 8.63
CA ILE A 176 10.17 19.92 8.47
C ILE A 176 8.75 20.24 8.90
N GLY A 177 8.58 21.08 9.92
CA GLY A 177 7.31 21.31 10.60
C GLY A 177 7.13 20.32 11.77
N TYR A 178 7.75 20.61 12.91
CA TYR A 178 7.70 19.71 14.06
C TYR A 178 6.47 19.98 14.92
N GLY A 179 5.41 19.22 14.67
CA GLY A 179 4.28 19.11 15.60
C GLY A 179 4.70 18.29 16.83
N PRO A 180 4.70 18.87 18.05
CA PRO A 180 5.09 18.16 19.29
C PRO A 180 4.09 17.06 19.65
N PHE A 181 4.35 16.29 20.72
CA PHE A 181 3.60 15.11 21.17
C PHE A 181 2.16 14.96 20.61
N GLY A 182 1.97 13.94 19.77
CA GLY A 182 0.70 13.66 19.08
C GLY A 182 0.52 14.37 17.73
N GLY A 183 1.40 15.33 17.39
CA GLY A 183 1.48 15.95 16.07
C GLY A 183 2.26 15.11 15.05
N MET A 184 2.12 15.46 13.77
CA MET A 184 2.73 14.70 12.67
C MET A 184 4.26 14.63 12.78
N GLY A 185 4.93 15.71 13.22
CA GLY A 185 6.37 15.70 13.38
C GLY A 185 6.87 14.67 14.40
N TYR A 186 6.23 14.62 15.58
CA TYR A 186 6.48 13.59 16.58
C TYR A 186 6.19 12.17 16.04
N LEU A 187 5.06 11.96 15.36
CA LEU A 187 4.69 10.65 14.82
C LEU A 187 5.68 10.15 13.76
N HIS A 188 6.16 11.00 12.85
CA HIS A 188 7.19 10.62 11.90
C HIS A 188 8.54 10.33 12.57
N GLY A 189 8.91 11.09 13.62
CA GLY A 189 10.12 10.82 14.40
C GLY A 189 10.06 9.47 15.12
N LEU A 190 8.91 9.14 15.73
CA LEU A 190 8.67 7.84 16.35
C LEU A 190 8.71 6.71 15.32
N ALA A 191 8.02 6.88 14.20
CA ALA A 191 7.99 5.90 13.12
C ALA A 191 9.37 5.63 12.54
N ALA A 192 10.21 6.66 12.35
CA ALA A 192 11.58 6.50 11.90
C ALA A 192 12.46 5.78 12.94
N THR A 193 12.23 6.03 14.23
CA THR A 193 12.96 5.36 15.32
C THR A 193 12.58 3.87 15.43
N GLU A 194 11.32 3.53 15.17
CA GLU A 194 10.78 2.17 15.28
C GLU A 194 10.83 1.36 13.98
N THR A 195 11.30 1.96 12.87
CA THR A 195 11.41 1.30 11.57
C THR A 195 12.86 0.96 11.27
N GLU A 196 13.15 -0.35 11.19
CA GLU A 196 14.46 -0.83 10.71
C GLU A 196 14.81 -0.20 9.35
N GLY A 197 16.04 0.30 9.22
CA GLY A 197 16.52 0.99 8.01
C GLY A 197 16.33 2.50 8.02
N LEU A 198 15.65 3.07 9.03
CA LEU A 198 15.54 4.52 9.24
C LEU A 198 16.15 4.92 10.59
N ALA A 199 16.60 6.17 10.68
CA ALA A 199 16.96 6.82 11.94
C ALA A 199 16.45 8.26 11.92
N PHE A 200 15.82 8.71 13.01
CA PHE A 200 15.43 10.12 13.13
C PHE A 200 16.65 10.97 13.52
N THR A 201 17.10 11.85 12.63
CA THR A 201 18.40 12.54 12.74
C THR A 201 18.28 14.04 12.95
N ALA A 202 17.27 14.67 12.37
CA ALA A 202 17.12 16.12 12.39
C ALA A 202 15.68 16.59 12.31
N ALA A 203 15.43 17.83 12.75
CA ALA A 203 14.18 18.53 12.45
C ALA A 203 14.43 19.99 12.14
N ALA A 204 13.55 20.58 11.31
CA ALA A 204 13.50 22.00 11.04
C ALA A 204 12.12 22.58 11.36
N ASP A 205 12.09 23.72 12.02
CA ASP A 205 10.88 24.50 12.26
C ASP A 205 11.27 25.98 12.45
N ASN A 206 10.39 26.89 12.04
CA ASN A 206 10.62 28.32 12.21
C ASN A 206 10.38 28.79 13.66
N SER A 207 9.77 27.94 14.49
CA SER A 207 9.58 28.15 15.92
C SER A 207 10.73 27.51 16.70
N PRO A 208 11.57 28.29 17.40
CA PRO A 208 12.60 27.75 18.29
C PRO A 208 12.03 26.84 19.37
N ASP A 209 10.81 27.12 19.86
CA ASP A 209 10.14 26.32 20.88
C ASP A 209 9.79 24.91 20.34
N ARG A 210 9.47 24.77 19.06
CA ARG A 210 9.21 23.47 18.43
C ARG A 210 10.48 22.66 18.23
N ILE A 211 11.60 23.30 17.92
CA ILE A 211 12.90 22.64 17.88
C ILE A 211 13.34 22.18 19.27
N GLU A 212 13.09 22.99 20.30
CA GLU A 212 13.38 22.57 21.68
C GLU A 212 12.49 21.40 22.11
N ALA A 213 11.19 21.43 21.76
CA ALA A 213 10.31 20.28 21.97
C ALA A 213 10.81 19.02 21.25
N ALA A 214 11.28 19.14 20.01
CA ALA A 214 11.86 18.02 19.26
C ALA A 214 13.07 17.42 19.98
N ARG A 215 13.95 18.25 20.56
CA ARG A 215 15.12 17.78 21.34
C ARG A 215 14.73 17.13 22.67
N LEU A 216 13.63 17.58 23.28
CA LEU A 216 13.11 16.94 24.49
C LEU A 216 12.54 15.55 24.19
N ASP A 217 11.82 15.42 23.08
CA ASP A 217 11.25 14.15 22.63
C ASP A 217 12.35 13.20 22.09
N PHE A 218 13.34 13.75 21.37
CA PHE A 218 14.43 13.04 20.69
C PHE A 218 15.79 13.71 20.98
N PRO A 219 16.48 13.32 22.07
CA PRO A 219 17.67 14.04 22.59
C PRO A 219 18.87 14.17 21.64
N ASP A 220 19.03 13.22 20.71
CA ASP A 220 20.19 13.18 19.82
C ASP A 220 19.95 13.93 18.49
N LEU A 221 18.76 14.54 18.29
CA LEU A 221 18.44 15.17 17.03
C LEU A 221 19.11 16.54 16.84
N ILE A 222 19.50 16.80 15.59
CA ILE A 222 20.01 18.10 15.16
C ILE A 222 18.83 19.01 14.79
N GLY A 223 18.74 20.15 15.48
CA GLY A 223 17.71 21.16 15.22
C GLY A 223 18.18 22.21 14.21
N HIS A 224 17.35 22.49 13.21
CA HIS A 224 17.55 23.47 12.14
C HIS A 224 16.45 24.55 12.18
N ASP A 225 16.75 25.75 11.70
CA ASP A 225 15.82 26.90 11.70
C ASP A 225 15.04 27.06 10.38
N SER A 226 15.38 26.29 9.35
CA SER A 226 14.80 26.38 8.02
C SER A 226 15.01 25.08 7.23
N ALA A 227 14.22 24.89 6.18
CA ALA A 227 14.46 23.82 5.22
C ALA A 227 15.82 23.98 4.52
N THR A 228 16.25 25.21 4.26
CA THR A 228 17.54 25.52 3.65
C THR A 228 18.75 25.12 4.50
N SER A 229 18.67 25.26 5.83
CA SER A 229 19.74 24.79 6.72
C SER A 229 19.75 23.26 6.81
N LEU A 230 18.59 22.63 6.95
CA LEU A 230 18.43 21.17 6.95
C LEU A 230 18.88 20.52 5.63
N ALA A 231 18.62 21.16 4.50
CA ALA A 231 19.01 20.67 3.17
C ALA A 231 20.52 20.48 3.00
N LYS A 232 21.34 21.17 3.81
CA LYS A 232 22.81 21.09 3.79
C LYS A 232 23.37 20.04 4.76
N ASP A 233 22.52 19.38 5.53
CA ASP A 233 22.92 18.37 6.50
C ASP A 233 23.19 17.04 5.79
N ASP A 234 24.45 16.61 5.77
CA ASP A 234 24.86 15.34 5.14
C ASP A 234 24.34 14.12 5.89
N ALA A 235 23.87 14.27 7.15
CA ALA A 235 23.26 13.18 7.90
C ALA A 235 21.79 12.93 7.51
N VAL A 236 21.20 13.78 6.66
CA VAL A 236 19.81 13.66 6.21
C VAL A 236 19.75 13.09 4.79
N ASP A 237 19.15 11.92 4.63
CA ASP A 237 18.86 11.29 3.34
C ASP A 237 17.42 11.57 2.89
N VAL A 238 16.47 11.56 3.84
CA VAL A 238 15.03 11.71 3.61
C VAL A 238 14.47 12.87 4.42
N ALA A 239 13.76 13.79 3.79
CA ALA A 239 13.07 14.89 4.45
C ALA A 239 11.54 14.71 4.36
N VAL A 240 10.88 14.69 5.53
CA VAL A 240 9.43 14.64 5.65
C VAL A 240 8.89 16.06 5.85
N ILE A 241 8.01 16.51 4.96
CA ILE A 241 7.36 17.81 5.05
C ILE A 241 6.02 17.62 5.74
N ALA A 242 5.93 18.06 7.00
CA ALA A 242 4.74 18.05 7.85
C ALA A 242 4.27 19.49 8.18
N THR A 243 4.36 20.37 7.18
CA THR A 243 3.95 21.78 7.25
C THR A 243 2.51 21.95 6.74
N PRO A 244 1.90 23.15 6.80
CA PRO A 244 0.63 23.38 6.10
C PRO A 244 0.75 23.14 4.59
N PRO A 245 -0.32 22.65 3.91
CA PRO A 245 -0.25 22.23 2.51
C PRO A 245 0.18 23.32 1.52
N SER A 246 -0.06 24.59 1.83
CA SER A 246 0.37 25.73 1.01
C SER A 246 1.89 25.84 0.85
N PHE A 247 2.68 25.24 1.74
CA PHE A 247 4.15 25.27 1.68
C PHE A 247 4.76 23.99 1.09
N HIS A 248 3.96 22.96 0.86
CA HIS A 248 4.44 21.63 0.47
C HIS A 248 5.29 21.64 -0.79
N ALA A 249 4.79 22.24 -1.88
CA ALA A 249 5.44 22.17 -3.18
C ALA A 249 6.79 22.91 -3.19
N GLU A 250 6.83 24.13 -2.65
CA GLU A 250 8.05 24.94 -2.60
C GLU A 250 9.15 24.24 -1.79
N LEU A 251 8.80 23.74 -0.60
CA LEU A 251 9.74 23.01 0.25
C LEU A 251 10.22 21.70 -0.40
N ALA A 252 9.33 20.94 -1.04
CA ALA A 252 9.70 19.71 -1.72
C ALA A 252 10.69 19.97 -2.86
N ILE A 253 10.43 20.98 -3.69
CA ILE A 253 11.32 21.36 -4.79
C ILE A 253 12.70 21.77 -4.27
N GLU A 254 12.76 22.54 -3.18
CA GLU A 254 14.02 22.93 -2.55
C GLU A 254 14.85 21.71 -2.09
N LEU A 255 14.22 20.77 -1.39
CA LEU A 255 14.89 19.60 -0.82
C LEU A 255 15.31 18.59 -1.88
N LEU A 256 14.46 18.37 -2.90
CA LEU A 256 14.80 17.51 -4.05
C LEU A 256 16.00 18.07 -4.81
N ARG A 257 16.06 19.40 -5.01
CA ARG A 257 17.21 20.09 -5.63
C ARG A 257 18.49 19.98 -4.80
N ALA A 258 18.36 19.92 -3.48
CA ALA A 258 19.47 19.66 -2.58
C ALA A 258 19.88 18.17 -2.52
N GLY A 259 19.23 17.30 -3.29
CA GLY A 259 19.56 15.89 -3.38
C GLY A 259 19.00 15.05 -2.22
N LYS A 260 17.91 15.50 -1.57
CA LYS A 260 17.20 14.72 -0.54
C LYS A 260 16.05 13.94 -1.17
N HIS A 261 15.74 12.75 -0.65
CA HIS A 261 14.45 12.12 -0.90
C HIS A 261 13.36 12.86 -0.10
N VAL A 262 12.13 12.94 -0.62
CA VAL A 262 11.06 13.72 0.01
C VAL A 262 9.83 12.86 0.29
N VAL A 263 9.35 12.95 1.52
CA VAL A 263 8.00 12.51 1.90
C VAL A 263 7.18 13.77 2.16
N MET A 264 6.01 13.87 1.57
CA MET A 264 5.09 14.99 1.78
C MET A 264 3.91 14.52 2.60
N GLU A 265 3.49 15.30 3.59
CA GLU A 265 2.16 15.11 4.15
C GLU A 265 1.09 15.33 3.08
N LYS A 266 -0.09 14.76 3.34
CA LYS A 266 -1.26 14.93 2.48
C LYS A 266 -1.90 16.32 2.70
N PRO A 267 -2.51 16.93 1.67
CA PRO A 267 -2.41 16.58 0.25
C PRO A 267 -1.02 16.91 -0.31
N MET A 268 -0.65 16.26 -1.43
CA MET A 268 0.65 16.49 -2.10
C MET A 268 0.90 17.97 -2.41
N ALA A 269 -0.11 18.67 -2.90
CA ALA A 269 -0.09 20.10 -3.16
C ALA A 269 -1.52 20.63 -3.21
N ILE A 270 -1.68 21.95 -3.33
CA ILE A 270 -2.99 22.58 -3.53
C ILE A 270 -3.44 22.48 -5.00
N THR A 271 -2.52 22.56 -5.96
CA THR A 271 -2.86 22.48 -7.38
C THR A 271 -2.19 21.28 -8.06
N ARG A 272 -2.83 20.76 -9.10
CA ARG A 272 -2.24 19.71 -9.95
C ARG A 272 -0.92 20.16 -10.57
N ALA A 273 -0.84 21.43 -10.98
CA ALA A 273 0.36 21.99 -11.60
C ALA A 273 1.57 21.97 -10.64
N ASP A 274 1.36 22.32 -9.37
CA ASP A 274 2.40 22.24 -8.34
C ASP A 274 2.83 20.79 -8.09
N ALA A 275 1.87 19.86 -8.02
CA ALA A 275 2.18 18.43 -7.89
C ALA A 275 3.00 17.91 -9.08
N ASP A 276 2.64 18.29 -10.32
CA ASP A 276 3.41 17.96 -11.53
C ASP A 276 4.84 18.52 -11.47
N GLN A 277 5.02 19.75 -10.99
CA GLN A 277 6.35 20.36 -10.85
C GLN A 277 7.22 19.65 -9.81
N VAL A 278 6.63 19.21 -8.68
CA VAL A 278 7.34 18.42 -7.67
C VAL A 278 7.81 17.09 -8.25
N ILE A 279 6.93 16.37 -8.97
CA ILE A 279 7.26 15.09 -9.61
C ILE A 279 8.38 15.28 -10.64
N ALA A 280 8.27 16.30 -11.49
CA ALA A 280 9.28 16.61 -12.49
C ALA A 280 10.64 16.90 -11.84
N THR A 281 10.66 17.66 -10.74
CA THR A 281 11.89 17.95 -9.99
C THR A 281 12.50 16.68 -9.39
N ALA A 282 11.68 15.79 -8.84
CA ALA A 282 12.16 14.52 -8.28
C ALA A 282 12.85 13.66 -9.36
N ILE A 283 12.25 13.58 -10.55
CA ILE A 283 12.82 12.89 -11.71
C ILE A 283 14.12 13.54 -12.17
N GLU A 284 14.16 14.88 -12.29
CA GLU A 284 15.34 15.63 -12.74
C GLU A 284 16.56 15.39 -11.83
N HIS A 285 16.33 15.23 -10.53
CA HIS A 285 17.38 15.08 -9.53
C HIS A 285 17.66 13.62 -9.11
N ASP A 286 17.03 12.64 -9.77
CA ASP A 286 17.13 11.22 -9.42
C ASP A 286 16.82 10.96 -7.93
N ARG A 287 15.71 11.53 -7.47
CA ARG A 287 15.24 11.39 -6.09
C ARG A 287 13.79 10.90 -6.05
N THR A 288 13.49 10.18 -4.97
CA THR A 288 12.14 9.73 -4.68
C THR A 288 11.34 10.86 -4.05
N VAL A 289 10.13 11.08 -4.56
CA VAL A 289 9.08 11.81 -3.84
C VAL A 289 7.89 10.89 -3.63
N THR A 290 7.32 10.90 -2.43
CA THR A 290 6.10 10.16 -2.08
C THR A 290 5.24 10.96 -1.11
N VAL A 291 4.00 10.54 -0.91
CA VAL A 291 3.03 11.22 -0.05
C VAL A 291 2.61 10.27 1.06
N HIS A 292 2.55 10.76 2.30
CA HIS A 292 2.14 10.00 3.46
C HIS A 292 0.61 9.78 3.47
N GLN A 293 0.13 8.94 2.55
CA GLN A 293 -1.25 8.45 2.53
C GLN A 293 -1.44 7.34 3.57
N SER A 294 -1.25 7.70 4.86
CA SER A 294 -1.25 6.78 6.00
C SER A 294 -2.47 5.87 6.08
N ARG A 295 -3.63 6.38 5.66
CA ARG A 295 -4.90 5.65 5.66
C ARG A 295 -4.98 4.51 4.66
N ARG A 296 -4.02 4.35 3.73
CA ARG A 296 -3.91 3.12 2.92
C ARG A 296 -3.58 1.88 3.77
N TRP A 297 -3.09 2.08 4.99
CA TRP A 297 -2.80 1.01 5.95
C TRP A 297 -3.93 0.79 6.98
N ASP A 298 -5.05 1.52 6.88
CA ASP A 298 -6.22 1.29 7.73
C ASP A 298 -6.70 -0.16 7.56
N THR A 299 -6.88 -0.86 8.68
CA THR A 299 -7.17 -2.31 8.69
C THR A 299 -8.50 -2.66 8.04
N ASP A 300 -9.49 -1.77 8.10
CA ASP A 300 -10.79 -1.92 7.44
C ASP A 300 -10.67 -1.65 5.94
N PHE A 301 -9.91 -0.63 5.51
CA PHE A 301 -9.63 -0.38 4.10
C PHE A 301 -8.88 -1.55 3.45
N LEU A 302 -7.84 -2.09 4.09
CA LEU A 302 -7.12 -3.27 3.63
C LEU A 302 -8.03 -4.51 3.52
N ALA A 303 -9.01 -4.65 4.43
CA ALA A 303 -10.00 -5.72 4.33
C ALA A 303 -10.96 -5.52 3.15
N VAL A 304 -11.38 -4.29 2.87
CA VAL A 304 -12.18 -3.95 1.67
C VAL A 304 -11.39 -4.23 0.39
N GLN A 305 -10.12 -3.81 0.31
CA GLN A 305 -9.25 -4.12 -0.83
C GLN A 305 -9.12 -5.63 -1.05
N ARG A 306 -9.01 -6.43 0.02
CA ARG A 306 -8.97 -7.89 -0.07
C ARG A 306 -10.24 -8.46 -0.68
N LEU A 307 -11.43 -7.99 -0.26
CA LEU A 307 -12.73 -8.44 -0.82
C LEU A 307 -12.85 -8.09 -2.32
N MET A 308 -12.35 -6.92 -2.72
CA MET A 308 -12.36 -6.53 -4.12
C MET A 308 -11.40 -7.39 -4.95
N ARG A 309 -10.17 -7.61 -4.46
CA ARG A 309 -9.16 -8.45 -5.15
C ARG A 309 -9.55 -9.92 -5.23
N SER A 310 -10.26 -10.46 -4.23
CA SER A 310 -10.74 -11.85 -4.25
C SER A 310 -11.89 -12.07 -5.24
N GLY A 311 -12.49 -11.01 -5.78
CA GLY A 311 -13.65 -11.07 -6.67
C GLY A 311 -14.96 -11.38 -5.94
N GLU A 312 -14.98 -11.39 -4.61
CA GLU A 312 -16.18 -11.71 -3.80
C GLU A 312 -17.33 -10.73 -4.03
N LEU A 313 -17.04 -9.50 -4.47
CA LEU A 313 -18.05 -8.49 -4.81
C LEU A 313 -18.52 -8.54 -6.27
N GLY A 314 -17.85 -9.31 -7.12
CA GLY A 314 -18.03 -9.24 -8.57
C GLY A 314 -17.56 -7.89 -9.13
N GLY A 315 -18.22 -7.40 -10.18
CA GLY A 315 -17.92 -6.08 -10.75
C GLY A 315 -18.47 -4.97 -9.86
N VAL A 316 -17.60 -4.21 -9.19
CA VAL A 316 -18.01 -3.06 -8.35
C VAL A 316 -18.39 -1.88 -9.24
N PHE A 317 -19.58 -1.32 -9.03
CA PHE A 317 -20.13 -0.23 -9.86
C PHE A 317 -20.49 1.05 -9.07
N ASN A 318 -20.62 0.96 -7.74
CA ASN A 318 -20.87 2.11 -6.87
C ASN A 318 -20.05 2.01 -5.58
N ILE A 319 -19.39 3.11 -5.19
CA ILE A 319 -18.66 3.24 -3.92
C ILE A 319 -19.11 4.51 -3.20
N GLU A 320 -19.66 4.38 -2.00
CA GLU A 320 -19.89 5.50 -1.11
C GLU A 320 -18.96 5.45 0.10
N THR A 321 -18.40 6.60 0.45
CA THR A 321 -17.62 6.76 1.69
C THR A 321 -18.06 7.97 2.50
N PHE A 322 -17.97 7.86 3.82
CA PHE A 322 -18.38 8.91 4.74
C PHE A 322 -17.40 9.11 5.90
N VAL A 323 -17.20 10.36 6.27
CA VAL A 323 -16.51 10.75 7.51
C VAL A 323 -17.22 11.92 8.19
N GLY A 324 -17.13 11.97 9.51
CA GLY A 324 -17.69 13.03 10.33
C GLY A 324 -18.74 12.55 11.32
N GLY A 325 -19.46 13.50 11.89
CA GLY A 325 -20.37 13.31 13.00
C GLY A 325 -21.16 14.59 13.27
N PHE A 326 -21.45 14.89 14.52
CA PHE A 326 -22.02 16.17 14.93
C PHE A 326 -21.15 16.77 16.02
N GLU A 327 -20.05 17.39 15.61
CA GLU A 327 -19.14 18.08 16.52
C GLU A 327 -18.57 19.32 15.85
N HIS A 328 -18.10 20.23 16.67
CA HIS A 328 -17.47 21.45 16.18
C HIS A 328 -16.10 21.10 15.58
N PRO A 329 -15.76 21.60 14.37
CA PRO A 329 -14.43 21.44 13.79
C PRO A 329 -13.31 21.89 14.73
N CYS A 330 -12.10 21.35 14.58
CA CYS A 330 -10.99 21.69 15.47
C CYS A 330 -10.63 23.19 15.41
N ARG A 331 -10.17 23.80 16.51
CA ARG A 331 -9.77 25.23 16.54
C ARG A 331 -8.32 25.43 16.10
N ALA A 332 -7.93 24.80 15.00
CA ALA A 332 -6.58 24.86 14.44
C ALA A 332 -6.60 25.36 13.00
N TRP A 333 -5.42 25.55 12.41
CA TRP A 333 -5.27 25.99 11.02
C TRP A 333 -5.99 25.10 10.00
N HIS A 334 -6.26 23.83 10.33
CA HIS A 334 -7.10 22.93 9.53
C HIS A 334 -8.49 23.50 9.24
N SER A 335 -9.05 24.29 10.16
CA SER A 335 -10.36 24.92 10.03
C SER A 335 -10.34 26.30 9.36
N GLU A 336 -9.17 26.71 8.86
CA GLU A 336 -9.01 27.89 8.02
C GLU A 336 -8.77 27.50 6.55
N ASP A 337 -9.79 27.69 5.71
CA ASP A 337 -9.82 27.29 4.31
C ASP A 337 -8.62 27.85 3.51
N SER A 338 -8.28 29.11 3.75
CA SER A 338 -7.12 29.77 3.12
C SER A 338 -5.76 29.13 3.44
N ILE A 339 -5.68 28.30 4.48
CA ILE A 339 -4.45 27.63 4.92
C ILE A 339 -4.50 26.13 4.59
N SER A 340 -5.63 25.47 4.84
CA SER A 340 -5.78 24.01 4.65
C SER A 340 -6.23 23.60 3.23
N GLY A 341 -6.78 24.54 2.45
CA GLY A 341 -7.55 24.25 1.23
C GLY A 341 -9.02 23.91 1.51
N GLY A 342 -9.40 23.82 2.79
CA GLY A 342 -10.75 23.50 3.23
C GLY A 342 -11.01 22.01 3.46
N ALA A 343 -12.21 21.70 3.95
CA ALA A 343 -12.63 20.31 4.25
C ALA A 343 -12.55 19.37 3.03
N VAL A 344 -12.63 19.92 1.81
CA VAL A 344 -12.41 19.17 0.56
C VAL A 344 -11.02 18.57 0.53
N TYR A 345 -9.97 19.33 0.87
CA TYR A 345 -8.60 18.83 0.81
C TYR A 345 -8.25 17.98 2.02
N ASP A 346 -8.69 18.38 3.22
CA ASP A 346 -8.30 17.71 4.46
C ASP A 346 -8.76 16.25 4.51
N TRP A 347 -10.08 16.01 4.38
CA TRP A 347 -10.64 14.65 4.38
C TRP A 347 -10.71 14.04 2.98
N GLY A 348 -10.93 14.86 1.94
CA GLY A 348 -11.02 14.35 0.59
C GLY A 348 -9.72 13.72 0.11
N SER A 349 -8.54 14.20 0.53
CA SER A 349 -7.26 13.59 0.15
C SER A 349 -7.11 12.14 0.59
N HIS A 350 -7.85 11.71 1.62
CA HIS A 350 -7.89 10.31 2.07
C HIS A 350 -8.97 9.52 1.33
N HIS A 351 -10.19 10.05 1.26
CA HIS A 351 -11.32 9.31 0.71
C HIS A 351 -11.28 9.19 -0.81
N VAL A 352 -10.84 10.24 -1.51
CA VAL A 352 -10.60 10.19 -2.95
C VAL A 352 -9.44 9.24 -3.26
N ASP A 353 -8.38 9.25 -2.44
CA ASP A 353 -7.28 8.30 -2.58
C ASP A 353 -7.76 6.85 -2.46
N TRP A 354 -8.54 6.53 -1.42
CA TRP A 354 -9.17 5.22 -1.28
C TRP A 354 -10.00 4.83 -2.49
N ILE A 355 -10.89 5.70 -2.96
CA ILE A 355 -11.77 5.40 -4.10
C ILE A 355 -10.95 5.15 -5.36
N ASN A 356 -9.96 5.99 -5.66
CA ASN A 356 -9.05 5.81 -6.78
C ASN A 356 -8.27 4.49 -6.68
N GLN A 357 -7.85 4.11 -5.47
CA GLN A 357 -7.18 2.83 -5.22
C GLN A 357 -8.11 1.61 -5.41
N LEU A 358 -9.37 1.72 -5.01
CA LEU A 358 -10.35 0.64 -5.19
C LEU A 358 -10.73 0.47 -6.67
N TYR A 359 -10.84 1.56 -7.43
CA TYR A 359 -11.12 1.51 -8.86
C TYR A 359 -9.89 1.39 -9.77
N GLY A 360 -8.70 1.60 -9.24
CA GLY A 360 -7.41 1.53 -9.95
C GLY A 360 -7.13 2.70 -10.88
N SER A 361 -7.92 3.78 -10.82
CA SER A 361 -7.77 4.97 -11.69
C SER A 361 -8.52 6.17 -11.12
N ALA A 362 -8.18 7.37 -11.56
CA ALA A 362 -8.93 8.59 -11.26
C ALA A 362 -10.25 8.67 -12.07
N PRO A 363 -11.27 9.36 -11.56
CA PRO A 363 -12.51 9.59 -12.30
C PRO A 363 -12.28 10.50 -13.52
N SER A 364 -13.23 10.49 -14.47
CA SER A 364 -13.21 11.38 -15.63
C SER A 364 -13.96 12.70 -15.39
N ARG A 365 -14.87 12.74 -14.40
CA ARG A 365 -15.61 13.95 -14.04
C ARG A 365 -16.11 13.95 -12.60
N VAL A 366 -16.34 15.14 -12.07
CA VAL A 366 -16.71 15.36 -10.68
C VAL A 366 -17.79 16.43 -10.53
N LEU A 367 -18.57 16.34 -9.45
CA LEU A 367 -19.52 17.37 -9.00
C LEU A 367 -19.45 17.44 -7.48
N CYS A 368 -19.27 18.63 -6.92
CA CYS A 368 -19.19 18.84 -5.48
C CYS A 368 -20.19 19.90 -5.02
N THR A 369 -20.90 19.60 -3.93
CA THR A 369 -21.79 20.56 -3.26
C THR A 369 -21.34 20.75 -1.83
N THR A 370 -21.44 21.99 -1.33
CA THR A 370 -20.99 22.35 0.01
C THR A 370 -22.07 23.11 0.79
N HIS A 371 -22.03 23.01 2.11
CA HIS A 371 -22.94 23.70 3.01
C HIS A 371 -22.23 24.21 4.27
N THR A 372 -22.54 25.44 4.67
CA THR A 372 -22.22 26.00 6.00
C THR A 372 -23.53 26.48 6.62
N ARG A 373 -23.93 25.87 7.74
CA ARG A 373 -25.27 25.95 8.35
C ARG A 373 -25.24 26.13 9.88
N VAL A 374 -24.18 25.69 10.55
CA VAL A 374 -24.04 25.63 12.01
C VAL A 374 -22.75 26.31 12.45
N TRP A 375 -21.60 25.93 11.89
CA TRP A 375 -20.28 26.39 12.36
C TRP A 375 -19.85 27.66 11.60
N HIS A 376 -20.33 28.81 12.09
CA HIS A 376 -20.07 30.11 11.45
C HIS A 376 -18.83 30.84 11.97
N ASP A 377 -18.16 30.32 13.00
CA ASP A 377 -16.91 30.85 13.53
C ASP A 377 -15.66 30.28 12.84
N THR A 378 -15.83 29.32 11.91
CA THR A 378 -14.77 28.75 11.06
C THR A 378 -15.05 29.04 9.59
N THR A 379 -14.01 29.04 8.75
CA THR A 379 -14.17 29.25 7.29
C THR A 379 -14.41 27.95 6.52
N ASN A 380 -14.13 26.78 7.13
CA ASN A 380 -14.49 25.48 6.55
C ASN A 380 -16.01 25.29 6.42
N VAL A 381 -16.40 24.48 5.44
CA VAL A 381 -17.78 24.06 5.23
C VAL A 381 -18.16 22.98 6.26
N ASP A 382 -19.40 23.02 6.75
CA ASP A 382 -19.92 22.01 7.68
C ASP A 382 -20.06 20.64 6.99
N GLN A 383 -20.36 20.66 5.70
CA GLN A 383 -20.62 19.46 4.91
C GLN A 383 -20.21 19.68 3.46
N LEU A 384 -19.66 18.63 2.88
CA LEU A 384 -19.46 18.48 1.44
C LEU A 384 -19.99 17.15 0.95
N SER A 385 -20.48 17.12 -0.30
CA SER A 385 -20.81 15.89 -1.02
C SER A 385 -20.17 15.97 -2.40
N LEU A 386 -19.18 15.11 -2.63
CA LEU A 386 -18.44 14.95 -3.88
C LEU A 386 -18.91 13.68 -4.58
N TRP A 387 -19.50 13.84 -5.77
CA TRP A 387 -19.80 12.75 -6.69
C TRP A 387 -18.73 12.69 -7.79
N MET A 388 -18.36 11.47 -8.18
CA MET A 388 -17.32 11.15 -9.15
C MET A 388 -17.82 10.07 -10.09
N GLN A 389 -17.43 10.15 -11.36
CA GLN A 389 -17.75 9.11 -12.35
C GLN A 389 -16.55 8.79 -13.25
N TRP A 390 -16.40 7.52 -13.58
CA TRP A 390 -15.40 6.99 -14.51
C TRP A 390 -15.96 6.89 -15.93
N ALA A 391 -15.07 6.82 -16.92
CA ALA A 391 -15.44 6.74 -18.33
C ALA A 391 -16.27 5.49 -18.68
N ASP A 392 -16.17 4.43 -17.89
CA ASP A 392 -16.94 3.18 -18.03
C ASP A 392 -18.31 3.21 -17.33
N GLY A 393 -18.67 4.33 -16.69
CA GLY A 393 -19.95 4.54 -16.03
C GLY A 393 -19.99 4.12 -14.55
N ARG A 394 -18.89 3.62 -13.97
CA ARG A 394 -18.81 3.42 -12.51
C ARG A 394 -18.87 4.76 -11.79
N GLU A 395 -19.46 4.77 -10.60
CA GLU A 395 -19.67 5.99 -9.81
C GLU A 395 -19.17 5.86 -8.38
N ALA A 396 -18.81 6.99 -7.78
CA ALA A 396 -18.52 7.04 -6.36
C ALA A 396 -18.99 8.35 -5.73
N THR A 397 -19.34 8.28 -4.45
CA THR A 397 -19.67 9.45 -3.63
C THR A 397 -18.82 9.49 -2.38
N PHE A 398 -18.14 10.62 -2.15
CA PHE A 398 -17.53 10.95 -0.87
C PHE A 398 -18.34 12.04 -0.17
N ARG A 399 -18.65 11.84 1.11
CA ARG A 399 -19.30 12.84 1.95
C ARG A 399 -18.56 13.05 3.25
N GLN A 400 -18.27 14.31 3.57
CA GLN A 400 -17.86 14.72 4.92
C GLN A 400 -18.97 15.59 5.52
N SER A 401 -19.26 15.42 6.81
CA SER A 401 -20.23 16.26 7.52
C SER A 401 -19.95 16.34 9.02
N ASP A 402 -19.82 17.56 9.54
CA ASP A 402 -19.68 17.88 10.97
C ASP A 402 -21.03 18.21 11.63
N VAL A 403 -22.13 17.99 10.91
CA VAL A 403 -23.51 18.23 11.35
C VAL A 403 -24.42 17.00 11.15
N CYS A 404 -23.83 15.80 11.07
CA CYS A 404 -24.47 14.51 10.87
C CYS A 404 -24.51 13.69 12.18
N ALA A 405 -25.53 13.92 13.01
CA ALA A 405 -25.66 13.25 14.32
C ALA A 405 -25.91 11.74 14.21
N ILE A 406 -26.66 11.32 13.19
CA ILE A 406 -26.82 9.90 12.85
C ILE A 406 -25.89 9.62 11.68
N ARG A 407 -24.73 9.04 12.01
CA ARG A 407 -23.66 8.78 11.04
C ARG A 407 -24.10 7.82 9.94
N ARG A 408 -23.59 8.07 8.75
CA ARG A 408 -23.64 7.12 7.63
C ARG A 408 -22.57 6.03 7.80
N PRO A 409 -22.68 4.90 7.09
CA PRO A 409 -21.60 3.93 6.99
C PRO A 409 -20.32 4.59 6.46
N LYS A 410 -19.15 4.24 7.02
CA LYS A 410 -17.84 4.65 6.49
C LYS A 410 -17.66 4.19 5.05
N PHE A 411 -18.12 2.97 4.75
CA PHE A 411 -18.11 2.35 3.44
C PHE A 411 -19.50 1.81 3.10
N HIS A 412 -19.98 2.04 1.89
CA HIS A 412 -21.11 1.33 1.29
C HIS A 412 -20.75 1.05 -0.17
N ILE A 413 -20.45 -0.21 -0.50
CA ILE A 413 -19.84 -0.60 -1.78
C ILE A 413 -20.71 -1.66 -2.43
N GLU A 414 -21.16 -1.39 -3.65
CA GLU A 414 -22.04 -2.27 -4.40
C GLU A 414 -21.31 -2.89 -5.58
N GLY A 415 -21.35 -4.22 -5.64
CA GLY A 415 -20.91 -4.97 -6.79
C GLY A 415 -21.97 -5.95 -7.29
N THR A 416 -21.74 -6.54 -8.46
CA THR A 416 -22.71 -7.43 -9.11
C THR A 416 -23.00 -8.71 -8.34
N ALA A 417 -22.16 -9.11 -7.38
CA ALA A 417 -22.33 -10.34 -6.60
C ALA A 417 -22.68 -10.09 -5.12
N ALA A 418 -22.25 -8.96 -4.55
CA ALA A 418 -22.44 -8.65 -3.14
C ALA A 418 -22.30 -7.15 -2.85
N THR A 419 -22.78 -6.74 -1.67
CA THR A 419 -22.64 -5.40 -1.12
C THR A 419 -21.82 -5.46 0.16
N VAL A 420 -20.89 -4.51 0.35
CA VAL A 420 -20.16 -4.31 1.61
C VAL A 420 -20.66 -3.06 2.29
N GLU A 421 -20.90 -3.15 3.59
CA GLU A 421 -21.20 -1.99 4.42
C GLU A 421 -20.29 -1.97 5.66
N GLY A 422 -19.73 -0.80 5.98
CA GLY A 422 -18.84 -0.59 7.10
C GLY A 422 -19.38 0.43 8.08
N HIS A 423 -19.71 0.02 9.31
CA HIS A 423 -20.21 0.93 10.36
C HIS A 423 -19.14 1.25 11.40
N TYR A 424 -19.03 2.54 11.75
CA TYR A 424 -18.19 2.97 12.87
C TYR A 424 -18.63 2.30 14.18
N ARG A 425 -17.69 1.66 14.87
CA ARG A 425 -17.91 1.12 16.21
C ARG A 425 -18.00 2.24 17.25
N PRO A 426 -18.51 1.95 18.47
CA PRO A 426 -18.56 2.93 19.54
C PRO A 426 -17.18 3.54 19.81
N LEU A 427 -17.14 4.86 20.00
CA LEU A 427 -15.91 5.65 20.20
C LEU A 427 -15.17 5.24 21.48
N ARG A 428 -15.92 4.74 22.46
CA ARG A 428 -15.41 4.26 23.72
C ARG A 428 -15.28 2.74 23.70
N THR A 429 -14.06 2.26 23.87
CA THR A 429 -13.78 0.84 24.11
C THR A 429 -13.14 0.67 25.48
N ASP A 430 -13.67 -0.28 26.24
CA ASP A 430 -13.14 -0.65 27.54
C ASP A 430 -12.38 -1.98 27.42
N ALA A 431 -11.14 -2.04 27.93
CA ALA A 431 -10.35 -3.25 27.97
C ALA A 431 -9.82 -3.52 29.38
N VAL A 432 -9.85 -4.78 29.81
CA VAL A 432 -9.14 -5.22 31.03
C VAL A 432 -7.84 -5.87 30.59
N VAL A 433 -6.73 -5.16 30.80
CA VAL A 433 -5.40 -5.63 30.42
C VAL A 433 -4.72 -6.25 31.64
N PRO A 434 -4.29 -7.54 31.58
CA PRO A 434 -3.55 -8.17 32.68
C PRO A 434 -2.35 -7.31 33.11
N GLY A 435 -2.26 -7.00 34.40
CA GLY A 435 -1.20 -6.17 34.95
C GLY A 435 -1.35 -4.65 34.78
N ARG A 436 -2.30 -4.17 33.96
CA ARG A 436 -2.60 -2.72 33.80
C ARG A 436 -4.00 -2.32 34.24
N GLY A 437 -4.90 -3.28 34.50
CA GLY A 437 -6.25 -3.01 34.98
C GLY A 437 -7.21 -2.57 33.87
N HIS A 438 -8.22 -1.79 34.23
CA HIS A 438 -9.20 -1.25 33.29
C HIS A 438 -8.61 -0.05 32.55
N LEU A 439 -8.58 -0.14 31.23
CA LEU A 439 -8.19 0.94 30.33
C LEU A 439 -9.41 1.37 29.52
N GLU A 440 -9.70 2.66 29.56
CA GLU A 440 -10.68 3.31 28.70
C GLU A 440 -9.94 3.94 27.52
N HIS A 441 -10.36 3.61 26.30
CA HIS A 441 -9.86 4.25 25.09
C HIS A 441 -11.02 4.94 24.38
N ASN A 442 -10.86 6.24 24.14
CA ASN A 442 -11.80 7.06 23.39
C ASN A 442 -11.15 7.44 22.06
N SER A 443 -11.56 6.76 20.98
CA SER A 443 -11.10 7.08 19.63
C SER A 443 -11.82 8.33 19.11
N HIS A 444 -11.10 9.14 18.34
CA HIS A 444 -11.73 10.23 17.59
C HIS A 444 -12.74 9.65 16.60
N HIS A 445 -13.83 10.37 16.31
CA HIS A 445 -14.94 9.80 15.54
C HIS A 445 -14.58 9.39 14.12
N ALA A 446 -13.60 10.08 13.53
CA ALA A 446 -13.05 9.79 12.21
C ALA A 446 -11.95 8.71 12.20
N GLU A 447 -11.54 8.22 13.38
CA GLU A 447 -10.51 7.19 13.56
C GLU A 447 -11.07 5.93 14.23
N ALA A 448 -12.38 5.91 14.50
CA ALA A 448 -13.03 4.80 15.16
C ALA A 448 -12.97 3.53 14.27
N PRO A 449 -12.71 2.35 14.87
CA PRO A 449 -12.71 1.09 14.13
C PRO A 449 -14.04 0.83 13.44
N VAL A 450 -14.02 0.06 12.36
CA VAL A 450 -15.22 -0.27 11.59
C VAL A 450 -15.55 -1.75 11.66
N GLU A 451 -16.84 -2.04 11.77
CA GLU A 451 -17.41 -3.37 11.58
C GLU A 451 -17.90 -3.51 10.14
N LEU A 452 -17.29 -4.46 9.40
CA LEU A 452 -17.56 -4.68 7.98
C LEU A 452 -18.49 -5.88 7.81
N THR A 453 -19.61 -5.67 7.12
CA THR A 453 -20.58 -6.70 6.77
C THR A 453 -20.64 -6.86 5.25
N VAL A 454 -20.62 -8.09 4.76
CA VAL A 454 -20.91 -8.42 3.36
C VAL A 454 -22.30 -9.03 3.29
N GLY A 455 -23.16 -8.50 2.44
CA GLY A 455 -24.46 -9.07 2.09
C GLY A 455 -24.45 -9.62 0.66
N ARG A 456 -25.01 -10.82 0.47
CA ARG A 456 -25.13 -11.46 -0.85
C ARG A 456 -26.48 -12.16 -0.99
N TYR A 457 -26.97 -12.29 -2.22
CA TYR A 457 -28.17 -13.07 -2.50
C TYR A 457 -27.82 -14.55 -2.67
N ASP A 458 -28.41 -15.37 -1.83
CA ASP A 458 -28.39 -16.82 -1.90
C ASP A 458 -29.77 -17.30 -2.42
N GLY A 459 -29.76 -18.10 -3.49
CA GLY A 459 -31.00 -18.50 -4.17
C GLY A 459 -31.96 -19.34 -3.32
N GLU A 460 -31.47 -19.96 -2.23
CA GLU A 460 -32.28 -20.76 -1.30
C GLU A 460 -32.72 -19.96 -0.07
N HIS A 461 -31.84 -19.09 0.46
CA HIS A 461 -32.04 -18.42 1.75
C HIS A 461 -32.34 -16.91 1.63
N GLY A 462 -32.36 -16.36 0.42
CA GLY A 462 -32.51 -14.92 0.20
C GLY A 462 -31.22 -14.16 0.53
N ILE A 463 -31.31 -12.97 1.12
CA ILE A 463 -30.12 -12.21 1.48
C ILE A 463 -29.45 -12.84 2.72
N VAL A 464 -28.20 -13.26 2.56
CA VAL A 464 -27.35 -13.74 3.65
C VAL A 464 -26.23 -12.75 3.91
N THR A 465 -25.89 -12.55 5.19
CA THR A 465 -24.84 -11.63 5.62
C THR A 465 -23.72 -12.36 6.36
N SER A 466 -22.50 -11.85 6.22
CA SER A 466 -21.34 -12.34 6.96
C SER A 466 -20.43 -11.19 7.38
N GLN A 467 -19.87 -11.30 8.58
CA GLN A 467 -18.88 -10.35 9.09
C GLN A 467 -17.52 -10.56 8.43
N VAL A 468 -16.85 -9.46 8.09
CA VAL A 468 -15.50 -9.46 7.54
C VAL A 468 -14.54 -9.03 8.64
N ARG A 469 -13.54 -9.86 8.89
CA ARG A 469 -12.49 -9.53 9.84
C ARG A 469 -11.58 -8.43 9.26
N PRO A 470 -11.27 -7.37 10.04
CA PRO A 470 -10.27 -6.39 9.67
C PRO A 470 -8.94 -7.05 9.30
N ALA A 471 -8.14 -6.39 8.47
CA ALA A 471 -6.79 -6.82 8.21
C ALA A 471 -5.93 -6.71 9.49
N PRO A 472 -4.85 -7.50 9.62
CA PRO A 472 -3.87 -7.29 10.68
C PRO A 472 -3.25 -5.90 10.58
N ASP A 473 -3.03 -5.27 11.73
CA ASP A 473 -2.29 -4.01 11.83
C ASP A 473 -0.88 -4.16 11.25
N GLN A 474 -0.47 -3.17 10.46
CA GLN A 474 0.83 -3.12 9.78
C GLN A 474 1.83 -2.23 10.53
N GLY A 475 1.44 -1.58 11.62
CA GLY A 475 2.27 -0.61 12.34
C GLY A 475 2.72 0.53 11.43
N TRP A 476 4.02 0.82 11.39
CA TRP A 476 4.63 1.80 10.49
C TRP A 476 4.77 1.31 9.05
N GLY A 477 3.69 0.77 8.47
CA GLY A 477 3.70 0.14 7.16
C GLY A 477 4.17 1.07 6.03
N PHE A 478 3.85 2.36 6.10
CA PHE A 478 4.34 3.38 5.17
C PHE A 478 5.87 3.53 5.25
N HIS A 479 6.40 3.81 6.44
CA HIS A 479 7.83 4.00 6.66
C HIS A 479 8.64 2.75 6.34
N ARG A 480 8.09 1.57 6.64
CA ARG A 480 8.71 0.30 6.25
C ARG A 480 8.82 0.19 4.74
N ASN A 481 7.74 0.45 4.00
CA ASN A 481 7.76 0.45 2.54
C ASN A 481 8.71 1.51 1.97
N LEU A 482 8.76 2.71 2.55
CA LEU A 482 9.70 3.76 2.14
C LEU A 482 11.15 3.29 2.27
N ALA A 483 11.51 2.75 3.43
CA ALA A 483 12.86 2.24 3.65
C ALA A 483 13.17 1.03 2.74
N ASP A 484 12.21 0.11 2.55
CA ASP A 484 12.36 -1.03 1.63
C ASP A 484 12.53 -0.57 0.17
N HIS A 485 11.81 0.48 -0.25
CA HIS A 485 11.97 1.08 -1.57
C HIS A 485 13.36 1.66 -1.76
N LEU A 486 13.81 2.51 -0.82
CA LEU A 486 15.09 3.22 -0.94
C LEU A 486 16.32 2.30 -0.76
N LEU A 487 16.23 1.29 0.12
CA LEU A 487 17.37 0.41 0.44
C LEU A 487 17.40 -0.87 -0.40
N LEU A 488 16.23 -1.40 -0.78
CA LEU A 488 16.12 -2.72 -1.42
C LEU A 488 15.54 -2.66 -2.84
N GLY A 489 15.11 -1.49 -3.30
CA GLY A 489 14.48 -1.32 -4.61
C GLY A 489 13.09 -1.95 -4.69
N GLU A 490 12.36 -2.07 -3.58
CA GLU A 490 10.95 -2.48 -3.61
C GLU A 490 10.08 -1.43 -4.31
N SER A 491 8.91 -1.84 -4.80
CA SER A 491 7.93 -0.90 -5.34
C SER A 491 7.41 0.03 -4.26
N LEU A 492 7.28 1.32 -4.62
CA LEU A 492 6.74 2.33 -3.74
C LEU A 492 5.22 2.16 -3.64
N ALA A 493 4.69 1.99 -2.43
CA ALA A 493 3.27 1.75 -2.19
C ALA A 493 2.38 2.96 -2.47
N VAL A 494 2.96 4.17 -2.42
CA VAL A 494 2.29 5.43 -2.78
C VAL A 494 3.07 6.09 -3.89
N GLU A 495 2.69 5.78 -5.12
CA GLU A 495 3.30 6.42 -6.30
C GLU A 495 2.88 7.89 -6.35
N PRO A 496 3.82 8.81 -6.61
CA PRO A 496 3.50 10.24 -6.62
C PRO A 496 2.44 10.63 -7.67
N ALA A 497 2.39 9.92 -8.81
CA ALA A 497 1.35 10.12 -9.82
C ALA A 497 -0.06 9.89 -9.28
N GLN A 498 -0.25 8.87 -8.41
CA GLN A 498 -1.55 8.60 -7.78
C GLN A 498 -1.98 9.76 -6.89
N SER A 499 -1.03 10.36 -6.15
CA SER A 499 -1.33 11.49 -5.28
C SER A 499 -1.57 12.79 -6.05
N ARG A 500 -0.88 13.02 -7.17
CA ARG A 500 -1.21 14.10 -8.12
C ARG A 500 -2.64 13.95 -8.66
N ASP A 501 -3.04 12.74 -9.01
CA ASP A 501 -4.39 12.50 -9.55
C ASP A 501 -5.47 12.75 -8.48
N VAL A 502 -5.19 12.43 -7.21
CA VAL A 502 -6.01 12.87 -6.08
C VAL A 502 -6.10 14.39 -6.04
N VAL A 503 -4.98 15.11 -6.11
CA VAL A 503 -4.99 16.60 -6.12
C VAL A 503 -5.82 17.15 -7.27
N ALA A 504 -5.76 16.55 -8.47
CA ALA A 504 -6.58 16.95 -9.61
C ALA A 504 -8.09 16.86 -9.32
N VAL A 505 -8.52 15.75 -8.69
CA VAL A 505 -9.90 15.57 -8.24
C VAL A 505 -10.28 16.60 -7.18
N LEU A 506 -9.42 16.87 -6.20
CA LEU A 506 -9.68 17.84 -5.13
C LEU A 506 -9.79 19.27 -5.66
N GLU A 507 -8.90 19.66 -6.57
CA GLU A 507 -8.91 20.96 -7.23
C GLU A 507 -10.19 21.16 -8.05
N ALA A 508 -10.62 20.15 -8.80
CA ALA A 508 -11.90 20.18 -9.51
C ALA A 508 -13.10 20.20 -8.55
N ALA A 509 -13.09 19.41 -7.48
CA ALA A 509 -14.15 19.39 -6.48
C ALA A 509 -14.30 20.75 -5.79
N HIS A 510 -13.20 21.40 -5.42
CA HIS A 510 -13.22 22.72 -4.80
C HIS A 510 -13.81 23.78 -5.75
N ARG A 511 -13.41 23.78 -7.04
CA ARG A 511 -14.02 24.66 -8.07
C ARG A 511 -15.52 24.41 -8.21
N SER A 512 -15.93 23.15 -8.33
CA SER A 512 -17.34 22.76 -8.44
C SER A 512 -18.17 23.24 -7.26
N GLY A 513 -17.64 23.08 -6.03
CA GLY A 513 -18.28 23.55 -4.81
C GLY A 513 -18.48 25.07 -4.78
N ASN A 514 -17.46 25.84 -5.17
CA ASN A 514 -17.53 27.30 -5.26
C ASN A 514 -18.53 27.80 -6.33
N GLU A 515 -18.74 27.01 -7.38
CA GLU A 515 -19.72 27.28 -8.44
C GLU A 515 -21.12 26.74 -8.11
N GLY A 516 -21.34 26.20 -6.92
CA GLY A 516 -22.63 25.69 -6.47
C GLY A 516 -23.02 24.32 -7.01
N GLY A 517 -22.04 23.49 -7.39
CA GLY A 517 -22.25 22.12 -7.87
C GLY A 517 -22.23 21.98 -9.39
N SER A 518 -21.34 22.70 -10.08
CA SER A 518 -21.13 22.51 -11.51
C SER A 518 -20.46 21.15 -11.80
N LEU A 519 -20.82 20.51 -12.91
CA LEU A 519 -20.14 19.30 -13.35
C LEU A 519 -18.83 19.69 -14.06
N ILE A 520 -17.70 19.11 -13.62
CA ILE A 520 -16.36 19.41 -14.14
C ILE A 520 -15.72 18.13 -14.66
N ASP A 521 -15.25 18.16 -15.92
CA ASP A 521 -14.42 17.11 -16.51
C ASP A 521 -12.94 17.30 -16.11
N LEU A 522 -12.22 16.20 -15.88
CA LEU A 522 -10.82 16.16 -15.40
C LEU A 522 -9.77 16.07 -16.49
#